data_AF-A0A3R9M1M1-F1
#
_entry.id   AF-A0A3R9M1M1-F1
#
_cell.length_a   1.000
_cell.length_b   1.000
_cell.length_c   1.000
_cell.angle_alpha   90.00
_cell.angle_beta   90.00
_cell.angle_gamma   90.00
#
_symmetry.space_group_name_H-M   'P 1'
#
loop_
_entity.id
_entity.type
_entity.pdbx_description
1 polymer ?
#
loop_
_entity_poly.entity_id
_entity_poly.type
_entity_poly.pdbx_seq_one_letter_code
_entity_poly.pdbx_strand_id
1 'polypeptide(L)'
;MSDKAIKSVAGSNEKKFKEYFITKYGANALNGKCAPFISEDQKVSISVDNSIKLGNKEILIEIDSGNMAKLLVGQYVLLNKLCDSDNDVLFLVIHYYKDKKGIEYNPVRTTANLDFINKNVFNNKGIKFKVFNKSSFELLSEKHDELQTLVDALY
;
A
#
# COMPACT_ATOMS: atom_id res chain seq x y z
N MET A 1 -9.26 -22.86 28.75
CA MET A 1 -8.07 -21.99 28.65
C MET A 1 -8.04 -21.46 27.23
N SER A 2 -8.08 -20.14 27.07
CA SER A 2 -8.31 -19.47 25.77
C SER A 2 -7.12 -19.59 24.83
N ASP A 3 -7.37 -20.01 23.59
CA ASP A 3 -6.45 -19.91 22.47
C ASP A 3 -6.02 -18.46 22.26
N LYS A 4 -4.82 -18.10 22.70
CA LYS A 4 -4.16 -16.88 22.25
C LYS A 4 -3.80 -17.11 20.78
N ALA A 5 -4.63 -16.60 19.87
CA ALA A 5 -4.30 -16.53 18.45
C ALA A 5 -2.89 -15.92 18.29
N ILE A 6 -1.96 -16.73 17.79
CA ILE A 6 -0.61 -16.28 17.46
C ILE A 6 -0.80 -15.22 16.36
N LYS A 7 -0.61 -13.94 16.71
CA LYS A 7 -0.66 -12.86 15.72
C LYS A 7 0.53 -13.03 14.77
N SER A 8 0.24 -13.16 13.49
CA SER A 8 1.27 -13.18 12.45
C SER A 8 2.06 -11.87 12.44
N VAL A 9 3.33 -11.93 12.02
CA VAL A 9 4.17 -10.73 11.86
C VAL A 9 3.49 -9.71 10.94
N ALA A 10 2.84 -10.19 9.87
CA ALA A 10 2.07 -9.36 8.94
C ALA A 10 0.95 -8.59 9.65
N GLY A 11 0.08 -9.30 10.39
CA GLY A 11 -1.02 -8.66 11.13
C GLY A 11 -0.52 -7.70 12.22
N SER A 12 0.65 -7.97 12.82
CA SER A 12 1.25 -7.03 13.77
C SER A 12 1.74 -5.75 13.09
N ASN A 13 2.29 -5.81 11.88
CA ASN A 13 2.82 -4.65 11.17
C ASN A 13 1.70 -3.80 10.58
N GLU A 14 0.67 -4.43 10.01
CA GLU A 14 -0.54 -3.73 9.57
C GLU A 14 -1.20 -2.98 10.74
N LYS A 15 -1.26 -3.62 11.91
CA LYS A 15 -1.76 -2.98 13.13
C LYS A 15 -0.89 -1.77 13.53
N LYS A 16 0.44 -1.90 13.52
CA LYS A 16 1.36 -0.78 13.82
C LYS A 16 1.18 0.38 12.84
N PHE A 17 1.01 0.10 11.55
CA PHE A 17 0.70 1.12 10.56
C PHE A 17 -0.59 1.86 10.90
N LYS A 18 -1.68 1.13 11.14
CA LYS A 18 -2.98 1.73 11.51
C LYS A 18 -2.87 2.58 12.77
N GLU A 19 -2.23 2.07 13.83
CA GLU A 19 -2.05 2.81 15.08
C GLU A 19 -1.25 4.11 14.88
N TYR A 20 -0.15 4.06 14.12
CA TYR A 20 0.62 5.25 13.76
C TYR A 20 -0.25 6.27 13.01
N PHE A 21 -0.95 5.82 11.96
CA PHE A 21 -1.73 6.68 11.09
C PHE A 21 -2.91 7.33 11.81
N ILE A 22 -3.62 6.56 12.65
CA ILE A 22 -4.75 7.05 13.46
C ILE A 22 -4.27 8.04 14.52
N THR A 23 -3.13 7.78 15.15
CA THR A 23 -2.56 8.70 16.15
C THR A 23 -2.22 10.05 15.53
N LYS A 24 -1.71 10.05 14.29
CA LYS A 24 -1.27 11.26 13.60
C LYS A 24 -2.42 12.03 12.93
N TYR A 25 -3.27 11.35 12.19
CA TYR A 25 -4.28 11.97 11.31
C TYR A 25 -5.72 11.78 11.79
N GLY A 26 -5.93 11.06 12.89
CA GLY A 26 -7.23 10.80 13.49
C GLY A 26 -7.87 9.46 13.05
N ALA A 27 -8.90 9.05 13.79
CA ALA A 27 -9.55 7.74 13.63
C ALA A 27 -10.17 7.48 12.25
N ASN A 28 -10.53 8.55 11.52
CA ASN A 28 -11.18 8.48 10.21
C ASN A 28 -10.20 8.66 9.04
N ALA A 29 -8.88 8.67 9.31
CA ALA A 29 -7.87 8.90 8.29
C ALA A 29 -7.71 7.72 7.32
N LEU A 30 -8.11 6.51 7.73
CA LEU A 30 -8.09 5.31 6.90
C LEU A 30 -9.52 4.80 6.71
N ASN A 31 -9.86 4.40 5.49
CA ASN A 31 -11.13 3.77 5.16
C ASN A 31 -11.10 2.24 5.39
N GLY A 32 -9.98 1.70 5.86
CA GLY A 32 -9.76 0.27 6.02
C GLY A 32 -9.58 -0.45 4.68
N LYS A 33 -9.71 -1.77 4.72
CA LYS A 33 -9.62 -2.64 3.55
C LYS A 33 -10.75 -2.30 2.57
N CYS A 34 -10.40 -1.91 1.35
CA CYS A 34 -11.40 -1.68 0.31
C CYS A 34 -12.14 -2.98 0.00
N ALA A 35 -13.41 -2.87 -0.41
CA ALA A 35 -14.10 -3.99 -1.05
C ALA A 35 -13.21 -4.51 -2.19
N PRO A 36 -13.08 -5.84 -2.35
CA PRO A 36 -12.21 -6.39 -3.38
C PRO A 36 -12.66 -5.94 -4.76
N PHE A 37 -11.71 -5.62 -5.62
CA PHE A 37 -11.95 -5.47 -7.05
C PHE A 37 -12.10 -6.86 -7.65
N ILE A 38 -13.23 -7.13 -8.31
CA ILE A 38 -13.63 -8.47 -8.73
C ILE A 38 -13.90 -8.49 -10.22
N SER A 39 -13.43 -9.55 -10.88
CA SER A 39 -13.97 -10.02 -12.17
C SER A 39 -14.77 -11.29 -11.88
N GLU A 40 -16.10 -11.18 -11.91
CA GLU A 40 -17.00 -12.28 -11.55
C GLU A 40 -16.91 -13.44 -12.56
N ASP A 41 -16.75 -13.10 -13.84
CA ASP A 41 -16.61 -14.02 -14.96
C ASP A 41 -15.33 -14.86 -14.85
N GLN A 42 -14.21 -14.25 -14.44
CA GLN A 42 -12.93 -14.94 -14.29
C GLN A 42 -12.72 -15.49 -12.88
N LYS A 43 -13.62 -15.18 -11.94
CA LYS A 43 -13.52 -15.54 -10.51
C LYS A 43 -12.19 -15.07 -9.88
N VAL A 44 -11.70 -13.92 -10.32
CA VAL A 44 -10.48 -13.31 -9.81
C VAL A 44 -10.85 -12.11 -8.98
N SER A 45 -10.21 -11.95 -7.82
CA SER A 45 -10.35 -10.76 -6.99
C SER A 45 -9.02 -10.31 -6.40
N ILE A 46 -8.91 -9.01 -6.15
CA ILE A 46 -7.76 -8.40 -5.50
C ILE A 46 -8.22 -7.35 -4.49
N SER A 47 -7.46 -7.21 -3.41
CA SER A 47 -7.72 -6.24 -2.34
C SER A 47 -6.40 -5.75 -1.77
N VAL A 48 -6.44 -4.58 -1.13
CA VAL A 48 -5.32 -3.99 -0.40
C VAL A 48 -5.60 -3.96 1.10
N ASP A 49 -4.58 -3.76 1.92
CA ASP A 49 -4.72 -3.73 3.38
C ASP A 49 -5.54 -2.53 3.88
N ASN A 50 -5.30 -1.34 3.30
CA ASN A 50 -5.99 -0.10 3.65
C ASN A 50 -6.24 0.78 2.44
N SER A 51 -7.04 1.83 2.64
CA SER A 51 -7.25 2.86 1.64
C SER A 51 -7.47 4.23 2.28
N ILE A 52 -7.21 5.28 1.50
CA ILE A 52 -7.55 6.67 1.80
C ILE A 52 -8.37 7.19 0.62
N LYS A 53 -9.54 7.78 0.90
CA LYS A 53 -10.36 8.47 -0.09
C LYS A 53 -10.54 9.92 0.32
N LEU A 54 -10.10 10.83 -0.55
CA LEU A 54 -10.15 12.25 -0.28
C LEU A 54 -10.36 13.04 -1.59
N GLY A 55 -11.56 13.62 -1.74
CA GLY A 55 -11.98 14.22 -3.01
C GLY A 55 -11.96 13.21 -4.16
N ASN A 56 -11.29 13.57 -5.26
CA ASN A 56 -11.06 12.73 -6.44
C ASN A 56 -9.82 11.81 -6.31
N LYS A 57 -9.15 11.78 -5.15
CA LYS A 57 -7.94 10.96 -4.96
C LYS A 57 -8.27 9.72 -4.15
N GLU A 58 -7.80 8.58 -4.63
CA GLU A 58 -7.90 7.30 -3.94
C GLU A 58 -6.50 6.68 -3.81
N ILE A 59 -6.08 6.40 -2.58
CA ILE A 59 -4.81 5.72 -2.31
C ILE A 59 -5.13 4.31 -1.83
N LEU A 60 -4.63 3.32 -2.55
CA LEU A 60 -4.71 1.90 -2.21
C LEU A 60 -3.40 1.49 -1.54
N ILE A 61 -3.45 1.04 -0.29
CA ILE A 61 -2.27 0.89 0.58
C ILE A 61 -2.00 -0.59 0.87
N GLU A 62 -0.79 -1.05 0.54
CA GLU A 62 -0.29 -2.38 0.86
C GLU A 62 0.87 -2.31 1.87
N ILE A 63 0.77 -3.10 2.95
CA ILE A 63 1.79 -3.21 3.99
C ILE A 63 2.60 -4.50 3.79
N ASP A 64 3.72 -4.40 3.07
CA ASP A 64 4.60 -5.55 2.85
C ASP A 64 5.47 -5.82 4.08
N SER A 65 5.12 -6.88 4.81
CA SER A 65 5.90 -7.35 5.97
C SER A 65 7.03 -8.32 5.60
N GLY A 66 7.14 -8.69 4.33
CA GLY A 66 8.17 -9.60 3.82
C GLY A 66 9.12 -8.93 2.83
N ASN A 67 9.92 -9.76 2.17
CA ASN A 67 10.75 -9.35 1.03
C ASN A 67 10.02 -9.72 -0.27
N MET A 68 8.79 -9.22 -0.44
CA MET A 68 7.82 -9.76 -1.40
C MET A 68 7.65 -8.92 -2.67
N ALA A 69 8.72 -8.26 -3.12
CA ALA A 69 8.72 -7.42 -4.32
C ALA A 69 8.14 -8.08 -5.59
N LYS A 70 8.24 -9.41 -5.72
CA LYS A 70 7.66 -10.15 -6.86
C LYS A 70 6.14 -10.33 -6.72
N LEU A 71 5.64 -10.54 -5.50
CA LEU A 71 4.20 -10.64 -5.27
C LEU A 71 3.52 -9.28 -5.45
N LEU A 72 4.18 -8.20 -5.02
CA LEU A 72 3.72 -6.83 -5.23
C LEU A 72 3.57 -6.49 -6.73
N VAL A 73 4.42 -7.03 -7.59
CA VAL A 73 4.24 -6.93 -9.05
C VAL A 73 2.95 -7.60 -9.51
N GLY A 74 2.67 -8.81 -9.02
CA GLY A 74 1.42 -9.52 -9.34
C GLY A 74 0.19 -8.75 -8.87
N GLN A 75 0.22 -8.23 -7.64
CA GLN A 75 -0.84 -7.36 -7.11
C GLN A 75 -1.03 -6.12 -7.98
N TYR A 76 0.06 -5.43 -8.35
CA TYR A 76 0.01 -4.26 -9.21
C TYR A 76 -0.62 -4.57 -10.57
N VAL A 77 -0.25 -5.70 -11.19
CA VAL A 77 -0.85 -6.12 -12.46
C VAL A 77 -2.34 -6.39 -12.33
N LEU A 78 -2.76 -7.10 -11.27
CA LEU A 78 -4.18 -7.37 -11.02
C LEU A 78 -4.96 -6.09 -10.73
N LEU A 79 -4.41 -5.18 -9.92
CA LEU A 79 -5.02 -3.88 -9.65
C LEU A 79 -5.23 -3.09 -10.94
N ASN A 80 -4.24 -3.03 -11.83
CA ASN A 80 -4.38 -2.36 -13.12
C ASN A 80 -5.43 -3.00 -14.05
N LYS A 81 -5.80 -4.26 -13.83
CA LYS A 81 -6.79 -4.97 -14.64
C LYS A 81 -8.19 -4.93 -14.04
N LEU A 82 -8.31 -4.83 -12.72
CA LEU A 82 -9.58 -4.99 -12.00
C LEU A 82 -10.04 -3.69 -11.33
N CYS A 83 -9.14 -2.74 -11.07
CA CYS A 83 -9.50 -1.45 -10.50
C CYS A 83 -10.17 -0.60 -11.58
N ASP A 84 -11.48 -0.47 -11.46
CA ASP A 84 -12.31 0.43 -12.24
C ASP A 84 -12.85 1.50 -11.28
N SER A 85 -12.11 2.60 -11.16
CA SER A 85 -12.42 3.71 -10.28
C SER A 85 -12.41 5.00 -11.09
N ASP A 86 -13.41 5.85 -10.88
CA ASP A 86 -13.46 7.19 -11.46
C ASP A 86 -12.45 8.15 -10.80
N ASN A 87 -11.82 7.73 -9.70
CA ASN A 87 -10.83 8.51 -8.98
C ASN A 87 -9.45 8.49 -9.67
N ASP A 88 -8.63 9.50 -9.41
CA ASP A 88 -7.19 9.40 -9.59
C ASP A 88 -6.65 8.43 -8.54
N VAL A 89 -6.23 7.24 -8.98
CA VAL A 89 -5.80 6.14 -8.09
C VAL A 89 -4.27 6.10 -7.97
N LEU A 90 -3.79 5.93 -6.74
CA LEU A 90 -2.39 5.67 -6.42
C LEU A 90 -2.25 4.38 -5.60
N PHE A 91 -1.35 3.50 -6.02
CA PHE A 91 -0.94 2.33 -5.27
C PHE A 91 0.28 2.63 -4.39
N LEU A 92 0.08 2.64 -3.08
CA LEU A 92 1.10 2.93 -2.07
C LEU A 92 1.57 1.63 -1.42
N VAL A 93 2.84 1.30 -1.58
CA VAL A 93 3.48 0.18 -0.90
C VAL A 93 4.37 0.68 0.23
N ILE A 94 4.20 0.12 1.43
CA ILE A 94 5.05 0.43 2.59
C ILE A 94 5.68 -0.85 3.12
N HIS A 95 6.99 -1.00 2.93
CA HIS A 95 7.75 -2.15 3.41
C HIS A 95 8.07 -2.02 4.90
N TYR A 96 7.55 -2.95 5.70
CA TYR A 96 7.86 -3.12 7.14
C TYR A 96 8.95 -4.17 7.40
N TYR A 97 9.39 -4.88 6.36
CA TYR A 97 10.44 -5.90 6.49
C TYR A 97 11.78 -5.30 6.94
N LYS A 98 12.40 -5.99 7.89
CA LYS A 98 13.79 -5.81 8.28
C LYS A 98 14.51 -7.14 8.16
N ASP A 99 15.75 -7.12 7.70
CA ASP A 99 16.56 -8.32 7.63
C ASP A 99 17.02 -8.79 9.03
N LYS A 100 17.78 -9.88 9.09
CA LYS A 100 18.28 -10.44 10.36
C LYS A 100 19.22 -9.50 11.13
N LYS A 101 19.76 -8.48 10.47
CA LYS A 101 20.62 -7.44 11.05
C LYS A 101 19.82 -6.19 11.43
N GLY A 102 18.50 -6.20 11.25
CA GLY A 102 17.63 -5.06 11.51
C GLY A 102 17.65 -3.99 10.41
N ILE A 103 18.28 -4.27 9.26
CA ILE A 103 18.36 -3.33 8.14
C ILE A 103 17.02 -3.33 7.42
N GLU A 104 16.48 -2.14 7.18
CA GLU A 104 15.20 -1.98 6.50
C GLU A 104 15.29 -2.36 5.02
N TYR A 105 14.17 -2.84 4.50
CA TYR A 105 14.04 -3.08 3.07
C TYR A 105 14.40 -1.84 2.24
N ASN A 106 15.15 -2.04 1.15
CA ASN A 106 15.42 -0.99 0.17
C ASN A 106 14.29 -0.93 -0.89
N PRO A 107 13.44 0.12 -0.88
CA PRO A 107 12.28 0.21 -1.78
C PRO A 107 12.63 0.35 -3.28
N VAL A 108 13.90 0.65 -3.61
CA VAL A 108 14.36 0.80 -5.00
C VAL A 108 14.08 -0.45 -5.83
N ARG A 109 14.21 -1.65 -5.25
CA ARG A 109 13.96 -2.90 -5.98
C ARG A 109 12.50 -3.05 -6.39
N THR A 110 11.57 -2.80 -5.47
CA THR A 110 10.13 -2.83 -5.79
C THR A 110 9.79 -1.75 -6.81
N THR A 111 10.32 -0.53 -6.63
CA THR A 111 10.13 0.60 -7.56
C THR A 111 10.55 0.22 -8.98
N ALA A 112 11.77 -0.30 -9.15
CA ALA A 112 12.28 -0.70 -10.46
C ALA A 112 11.42 -1.79 -11.14
N ASN A 113 10.88 -2.73 -10.36
CA ASN A 113 9.99 -3.75 -10.90
C ASN A 113 8.65 -3.14 -11.37
N LEU A 114 8.05 -2.26 -10.57
CA LEU A 114 6.78 -1.62 -10.92
C LEU A 114 6.96 -0.67 -12.13
N ASP A 115 8.07 0.07 -12.18
CA ASP A 115 8.44 0.90 -13.34
C ASP A 115 8.57 0.06 -14.60
N PHE A 116 9.27 -1.07 -14.51
CA PHE A 116 9.43 -1.99 -15.64
C PHE A 116 8.07 -2.48 -16.16
N ILE A 117 7.16 -2.88 -15.27
CA ILE A 117 5.83 -3.36 -15.65
C ILE A 117 4.98 -2.22 -16.21
N ASN A 118 4.95 -1.06 -15.56
CA ASN A 118 4.21 0.09 -16.06
C ASN A 118 4.67 0.47 -17.47
N LYS A 119 5.98 0.54 -17.69
CA LYS A 119 6.56 0.86 -19.00
C LYS A 119 6.26 -0.18 -20.07
N ASN A 120 6.49 -1.46 -19.78
CA ASN A 120 6.51 -2.50 -20.82
C ASN A 120 5.19 -3.28 -20.97
N VAL A 121 4.33 -3.29 -19.95
CA VAL A 121 3.03 -3.98 -19.97
C VAL A 121 1.88 -2.99 -20.12
N PHE A 122 1.97 -1.83 -19.44
CA PHE A 122 0.91 -0.83 -19.43
C PHE A 122 1.21 0.43 -20.26
N ASN A 123 2.34 0.48 -20.97
CA ASN A 123 2.73 1.61 -21.83
C ASN A 123 2.71 2.97 -21.09
N ASN A 124 3.16 2.99 -19.83
CA ASN A 124 3.11 4.13 -18.92
C ASN A 124 1.70 4.65 -18.59
N LYS A 125 0.66 3.84 -18.81
CA LYS A 125 -0.73 4.15 -18.47
C LYS A 125 -1.25 3.37 -17.27
N GLY A 126 -0.36 2.69 -16.54
CA GLY A 126 -0.74 1.99 -15.33
C GLY A 126 -1.03 2.96 -14.18
N ILE A 127 -1.74 2.45 -13.16
CA ILE A 127 -2.02 3.12 -11.89
C ILE A 127 -0.72 3.72 -11.34
N LYS A 128 -0.76 4.97 -10.87
CA LYS A 128 0.38 5.64 -10.23
C LYS A 128 0.82 4.84 -9.02
N PHE A 129 2.11 4.82 -8.71
CA PHE A 129 2.57 4.13 -7.50
C PHE A 129 3.66 4.90 -6.78
N LYS A 130 3.73 4.65 -5.47
CA LYS A 130 4.84 5.08 -4.61
C LYS A 130 5.23 3.92 -3.71
N VAL A 131 6.53 3.78 -3.47
CA VAL A 131 7.06 2.72 -2.63
C VAL A 131 7.98 3.32 -1.58
N PHE A 132 7.73 2.97 -0.33
CA PHE A 132 8.54 3.38 0.81
C PHE A 132 8.94 2.16 1.63
N ASN A 133 9.98 2.31 2.43
CA ASN A 133 10.08 1.54 3.66
C ASN A 133 9.42 2.32 4.81
N LYS A 134 9.19 1.63 5.93
CA LYS A 134 8.54 2.23 7.11
C LYS A 134 9.15 3.59 7.48
N SER A 135 10.46 3.67 7.68
CA SER A 135 11.09 4.90 8.18
C SER A 135 10.97 6.06 7.18
N SER A 136 11.17 5.80 5.88
CA SER A 136 11.02 6.86 4.86
C SER A 136 9.59 7.36 4.71
N PHE A 137 8.60 6.48 4.89
CA PHE A 137 7.19 6.89 4.90
C PHE A 137 6.84 7.72 6.15
N GLU A 138 7.31 7.31 7.33
CA GLU A 138 7.12 8.08 8.56
C GLU A 138 7.80 9.45 8.45
N LEU A 139 9.02 9.52 7.92
CA LEU A 139 9.70 10.81 7.67
C LEU A 139 8.96 11.72 6.70
N LEU A 140 8.30 11.16 5.68
CA LEU A 140 7.42 11.94 4.80
C LEU A 140 6.22 12.44 5.60
N SER A 141 5.56 11.54 6.33
CA SER A 141 4.40 11.87 7.16
C SER A 141 4.71 12.96 8.18
N GLU A 142 5.87 12.93 8.85
CA GLU A 142 6.24 13.97 9.83
C GLU A 142 6.41 15.38 9.24
N LYS A 143 6.49 15.53 7.91
CA LYS A 143 6.52 16.84 7.25
C LYS A 143 5.13 17.39 6.94
N HIS A 144 4.09 16.60 7.19
CA HIS A 144 2.72 16.87 6.78
C HIS A 144 1.80 16.61 7.98
N ASP A 145 1.38 17.66 8.67
CA ASP A 145 0.53 17.53 9.87
C ASP A 145 -0.93 17.20 9.52
N GLU A 146 -1.36 17.59 8.31
CA GLU A 146 -2.71 17.33 7.82
C GLU A 146 -2.71 16.23 6.77
N LEU A 147 -3.72 15.33 6.84
CA LEU A 147 -3.89 14.23 5.89
C LEU A 147 -3.94 14.72 4.44
N GLN A 148 -4.62 15.85 4.20
CA GLN A 148 -4.69 16.49 2.88
C GLN A 148 -3.28 16.77 2.32
N THR A 149 -2.40 17.38 3.13
CA THR A 149 -1.05 17.73 2.69
C THR A 149 -0.17 16.51 2.43
N LEU A 150 -0.35 15.42 3.19
CA LEU A 150 0.31 14.13 2.91
C LEU A 150 -0.19 13.54 1.58
N VAL A 151 -1.51 13.51 1.37
CA VAL A 151 -2.12 13.01 0.14
C VAL A 151 -1.63 13.81 -1.06
N ASP A 152 -1.53 15.13 -0.94
CA ASP A 152 -1.01 15.99 -2.00
C ASP A 152 0.47 15.74 -2.31
N ALA A 153 1.29 15.44 -1.31
CA ALA A 153 2.71 15.11 -1.49
C ALA A 153 2.96 13.71 -2.10
N LEU A 154 1.98 12.80 -2.02
CA LEU A 154 2.08 11.46 -2.62
C LEU A 154 1.81 11.45 -4.12
N TYR A 155 1.06 12.43 -4.64
CA TYR A 155 0.75 12.57 -6.07
C TYR A 155 1.81 13.39 -6.79
#